data_AF-A0A7S3JLS9-F1
#
_entry.id   AF-A0A7S3JLS9-F1
#
_cell.length_a   1.000
_cell.length_b   1.000
_cell.length_c   1.000
_cell.angle_alpha   90.00
_cell.angle_beta   90.00
_cell.angle_gamma   90.00
#
_symmetry.space_group_name_H-M   'P 1'
#
loop_
_entity.id
_entity.type
_entity.pdbx_description
1 polymer ?
#
loop_
_entity_poly.entity_id
_entity_poly.type
_entity_poly.pdbx_seq_one_letter_code
_entity_poly.pdbx_strand_id
1 'polypeptide(L)'
;MASATNPLGISSEEYGKFAIHVYQYLYYIKGLTIPTNEEILNSGKLVNIERIKQNKKLVVFDLDETLVHCIFNDKDTHDADVFLDILLPNGRTANTGFNIRPYWQEMMDEIKDDWEVVVFTASCKNYADSILDHLDPENKYFQHRFYRESC
;
A
#
# COMPACT_ATOMS: atom_id res chain seq x y z
N MET A 1 -14.36 -12.51 -36.95
CA MET A 1 -13.53 -13.41 -36.12
C MET A 1 -13.34 -12.71 -34.78
N ALA A 2 -13.88 -13.26 -33.69
CA ALA A 2 -13.69 -12.68 -32.37
C ALA A 2 -12.21 -12.84 -32.00
N SER A 3 -11.52 -11.71 -31.76
CA SER A 3 -10.18 -11.70 -31.18
C SER A 3 -10.24 -12.47 -29.87
N ALA A 4 -9.48 -13.56 -29.76
CA ALA A 4 -9.32 -14.29 -28.51
C ALA A 4 -8.48 -13.41 -27.57
N THR A 5 -9.14 -12.47 -26.89
CA THR A 5 -8.51 -11.66 -25.84
C THR A 5 -8.34 -12.56 -24.61
N ASN A 6 -7.13 -12.60 -24.06
CA ASN A 6 -6.85 -13.26 -22.78
C ASN A 6 -7.63 -12.56 -21.64
N PRO A 7 -7.64 -13.12 -20.41
CA PRO A 7 -8.38 -12.54 -19.28
C PRO A 7 -8.02 -11.09 -18.93
N LEU A 8 -6.86 -10.61 -19.39
CA LEU A 8 -6.37 -9.25 -19.16
C LEU A 8 -6.68 -8.30 -20.34
N GLY A 9 -7.32 -8.78 -21.41
CA GLY A 9 -7.66 -7.95 -22.57
C GLY A 9 -6.48 -7.52 -23.44
N ILE A 10 -5.26 -8.00 -23.16
CA ILE A 10 -4.03 -7.59 -23.87
C ILE A 10 -3.73 -8.49 -25.08
N SER A 11 -2.76 -8.11 -25.93
CA SER A 11 -2.33 -8.97 -27.04
C SER A 11 -1.65 -10.25 -26.56
N SER A 12 -1.59 -11.28 -27.42
CA SER A 12 -0.89 -12.53 -27.08
C SER A 12 0.60 -12.34 -26.80
N GLU A 13 1.25 -11.39 -27.49
CA GLU A 13 2.65 -11.04 -27.24
C GLU A 13 2.84 -10.41 -25.86
N GLU A 14 1.99 -9.43 -25.50
CA GLU A 14 2.02 -8.79 -24.19
C GLU A 14 1.71 -9.78 -23.07
N TYR A 15 0.76 -10.70 -23.28
CA TYR A 15 0.46 -11.75 -22.33
C TYR A 15 1.63 -12.71 -22.14
N GLY A 16 2.34 -13.06 -23.21
CA GLY A 16 3.57 -13.85 -23.14
C GLY A 16 4.64 -13.16 -22.30
N LYS A 17 4.86 -11.85 -22.51
CA LYS A 17 5.79 -11.04 -21.71
C LYS A 17 5.38 -10.99 -20.24
N PHE A 18 4.09 -10.73 -19.97
CA PHE A 18 3.55 -10.72 -18.60
C PHE A 18 3.77 -12.05 -17.89
N ALA A 19 3.43 -13.18 -18.53
CA ALA A 19 3.62 -14.51 -17.96
C ALA A 19 5.10 -14.81 -17.65
N ILE A 20 6.02 -14.39 -18.53
CA ILE A 20 7.47 -14.52 -18.31
C ILE A 20 7.89 -13.70 -17.08
N HIS A 21 7.45 -12.45 -16.96
CA HIS A 21 7.78 -11.61 -15.81
C HIS A 21 7.25 -12.21 -14.50
N VAL A 22 5.99 -12.66 -14.47
CA VAL A 22 5.41 -13.33 -13.30
C VAL A 22 6.24 -14.57 -12.92
N TYR A 23 6.60 -15.40 -13.90
CA TYR A 23 7.44 -16.57 -13.65
C TYR A 23 8.81 -16.20 -13.08
N GLN A 24 9.48 -15.18 -13.63
CA GLN A 24 10.77 -14.68 -13.14
C GLN A 24 10.66 -14.16 -11.70
N TYR A 25 9.61 -13.41 -11.37
CA TYR A 25 9.36 -12.94 -10.01
C TYR A 25 9.13 -14.09 -9.04
N LEU A 26 8.31 -15.08 -9.41
CA LEU A 26 8.11 -16.27 -8.57
C LEU A 26 9.41 -17.04 -8.35
N TYR A 27 10.24 -17.16 -9.39
CA TYR A 27 11.55 -17.80 -9.28
C TYR A 27 12.50 -17.02 -8.35
N TYR A 28 12.53 -15.69 -8.48
CA TYR A 28 13.30 -14.81 -7.59
C TYR A 28 12.83 -14.93 -6.14
N ILE A 29 11.53 -14.84 -5.88
CA ILE A 29 10.92 -14.95 -4.54
C ILE A 29 11.26 -16.32 -3.92
N LYS A 30 11.21 -17.40 -4.71
CA LYS A 30 11.60 -18.74 -4.25
C LYS A 30 13.07 -18.82 -3.82
N GLY A 31 13.93 -17.96 -4.37
CA GLY A 31 15.35 -17.87 -4.01
C GLY A 31 15.64 -16.95 -2.83
N LEU A 32 14.66 -16.21 -2.30
CA LEU A 32 14.86 -15.33 -1.17
C LEU A 32 15.12 -16.13 0.11
N THR A 33 16.17 -15.75 0.83
CA THR A 33 16.44 -16.25 2.18
C THR A 33 15.66 -15.41 3.18
N ILE A 34 14.85 -16.06 4.00
CA ILE A 34 14.20 -15.40 5.13
C ILE A 34 15.29 -15.12 6.18
N PRO A 35 15.51 -13.86 6.57
CA PRO A 35 16.50 -13.54 7.58
C PRO A 35 16.09 -14.17 8.92
N THR A 36 17.09 -14.63 9.66
CA THR A 36 16.93 -15.12 11.04
C THR A 36 16.58 -13.98 11.98
N ASN A 37 16.01 -14.29 13.15
CA ASN A 37 15.74 -13.28 14.17
C ASN A 37 17.01 -12.52 14.59
N GLU A 38 18.16 -13.20 14.64
CA GLU A 38 19.44 -12.55 14.97
C GLU A 38 19.86 -11.56 13.89
N GLU A 39 19.75 -11.92 12.61
CA GLU A 39 20.03 -11.02 11.49
C GLU A 39 19.08 -9.81 11.49
N ILE A 40 17.79 -10.03 11.77
CA ILE A 40 16.80 -8.94 11.90
C ILE A 40 17.19 -8.00 13.04
N LEU A 41 17.49 -8.54 14.23
CA LEU A 41 17.87 -7.74 15.40
C LEU A 41 19.18 -6.97 15.19
N ASN A 42 20.13 -7.57 14.47
CA ASN A 42 21.43 -6.96 14.16
C ASN A 42 21.39 -6.03 12.93
N SER A 43 20.29 -6.00 12.16
CA SER A 43 20.16 -5.17 10.96
C SER A 43 20.14 -3.67 11.26
N GLY A 44 19.85 -3.28 12.51
CA GLY A 44 19.64 -1.88 12.90
C GLY A 44 18.33 -1.28 12.38
N LYS A 45 17.49 -2.05 11.68
CA LYS A 45 16.21 -1.62 11.10
C LYS A 45 15.02 -2.04 11.98
N LEU A 46 15.06 -1.64 13.25
CA LEU A 46 13.97 -1.89 14.18
C LEU A 46 13.19 -0.60 14.40
N VAL A 47 11.87 -0.71 14.27
CA VAL A 47 10.95 0.37 14.62
C VAL A 47 10.42 0.09 16.03
N ASN A 48 10.75 0.98 16.97
CA ASN A 48 10.18 0.93 18.31
C ASN A 48 8.86 1.68 18.34
N ILE A 49 7.78 0.98 18.69
CA ILE A 49 6.44 1.56 18.78
C ILE A 49 6.14 1.81 20.25
N GLU A 50 6.06 3.08 20.63
CA GLU A 50 5.56 3.48 21.93
C GLU A 50 4.03 3.29 21.96
N ARG A 51 3.54 2.39 22.81
CA ARG A 51 2.12 2.05 22.89
C ARG A 51 1.33 3.22 23.46
N ILE A 52 0.44 3.78 22.64
CA ILE A 52 -0.44 4.90 23.04
C ILE A 52 -1.66 4.37 23.78
N LYS A 53 -2.23 3.24 23.32
CA LYS A 53 -3.42 2.63 23.93
C LYS A 53 -3.03 1.45 24.82
N GLN A 54 -3.24 1.60 26.14
CA GLN A 54 -2.97 0.52 27.10
C GLN A 54 -3.93 -0.65 26.93
N ASN A 55 -3.42 -1.88 27.07
CA ASN A 55 -4.18 -3.13 26.97
C ASN A 55 -4.93 -3.34 25.64
N LYS A 56 -4.56 -2.63 24.57
CA LYS A 56 -5.13 -2.80 23.23
C LYS A 56 -4.19 -3.62 22.34
N LYS A 57 -4.77 -4.41 21.43
CA LYS A 57 -3.97 -5.18 20.46
C LYS A 57 -3.38 -4.22 19.42
N LEU A 58 -2.31 -4.63 18.74
CA LEU A 58 -1.72 -3.87 17.63
C LEU A 58 -2.17 -4.51 16.32
N VAL A 59 -2.65 -3.71 15.38
CA VAL A 59 -2.83 -4.13 13.97
C VAL A 59 -1.95 -3.25 13.10
N VAL A 60 -1.27 -3.87 12.15
CA VAL A 60 -0.42 -3.18 11.17
C VAL A 60 -1.05 -3.40 9.81
N PHE A 61 -1.36 -2.31 9.11
CA PHE A 61 -1.84 -2.33 7.74
C PHE A 61 -0.76 -1.82 6.80
N ASP A 62 -0.60 -2.49 5.66
CA ASP A 62 -0.01 -1.86 4.49
C ASP A 62 -1.04 -0.89 3.86
N LEU A 63 -0.58 -0.03 2.95
CA LEU A 63 -1.38 0.99 2.28
C LEU A 63 -1.81 0.55 0.87
N ASP A 64 -0.86 0.46 -0.05
CA ASP A 64 -1.11 0.17 -1.46
C ASP A 64 -1.53 -1.30 -1.65
N GLU A 65 -2.57 -1.53 -2.46
CA GLU A 65 -3.22 -2.84 -2.64
C GLU A 65 -3.79 -3.46 -1.34
N THR A 66 -3.87 -2.69 -0.25
CA THR A 66 -4.39 -3.13 1.04
C THR A 66 -5.51 -2.26 1.55
N LEU A 67 -5.30 -0.95 1.70
CA LEU A 67 -6.35 0.01 2.06
C LEU A 67 -6.81 0.84 0.87
N VAL A 68 -5.93 1.05 -0.10
CA VAL A 68 -6.20 1.82 -1.32
C VAL A 68 -5.56 1.16 -2.54
N HIS A 69 -6.08 1.50 -3.72
CA HIS A 69 -5.49 1.12 -5.00
C HIS A 69 -5.22 2.39 -5.82
N CYS A 70 -3.95 2.68 -6.11
CA CYS A 70 -3.57 3.89 -6.84
C CYS A 70 -3.61 3.68 -8.36
N ILE A 71 -4.24 4.61 -9.07
CA ILE A 71 -4.42 4.58 -10.51
C ILE A 71 -3.40 5.54 -11.14
N PHE A 72 -2.39 4.97 -11.80
CA PHE A 72 -1.27 5.73 -12.38
C PHE A 72 -1.44 6.09 -13.86
N ASN A 73 -2.55 5.70 -14.51
CA ASN A 73 -2.68 5.77 -15.96
C ASN A 73 -3.79 6.74 -16.39
N ASP A 74 -3.43 7.72 -17.23
CA ASP A 74 -4.32 8.77 -17.75
C ASP A 74 -5.57 8.23 -18.47
N LYS A 75 -5.51 6.98 -18.97
CA LYS A 75 -6.57 6.34 -19.76
C LYS A 75 -7.73 5.76 -18.93
N ASP A 76 -7.51 5.48 -17.65
CA ASP A 76 -8.48 4.86 -16.74
C ASP A 76 -8.90 5.80 -15.59
N THR A 77 -8.61 7.10 -15.74
CA THR A 77 -8.93 8.15 -14.76
C THR A 77 -10.43 8.36 -14.53
N HIS A 78 -11.31 7.69 -15.26
CA HIS A 78 -12.76 7.79 -15.03
C HIS A 78 -13.27 6.88 -13.91
N ASP A 79 -12.45 5.94 -13.43
CA ASP A 79 -12.84 4.95 -12.42
C ASP A 79 -12.16 5.17 -11.05
N ALA A 80 -11.57 6.34 -10.82
CA ALA A 80 -11.00 6.71 -9.52
C ALA A 80 -12.09 7.27 -8.59
N ASP A 81 -12.15 6.79 -7.35
CA ASP A 81 -13.04 7.33 -6.32
C ASP A 81 -12.62 8.74 -5.91
N VAL A 82 -11.32 8.99 -5.83
CA VAL A 82 -10.73 10.23 -5.31
C VAL A 82 -9.51 10.65 -6.13
N PHE A 83 -9.34 11.96 -6.29
CA PHE A 83 -8.12 12.57 -6.82
C PHE A 83 -7.49 13.50 -5.78
N LEU A 84 -6.17 13.39 -5.59
CA LEU A 84 -5.39 14.29 -4.73
C LEU A 84 -4.17 14.82 -5.47
N ASP A 85 -3.82 16.07 -5.16
CA ASP A 85 -2.57 16.69 -5.61
C ASP A 85 -1.45 16.36 -4.63
N ILE A 86 -0.52 15.48 -5.04
CA ILE A 86 0.55 14.96 -4.20
C ILE A 86 1.89 15.58 -4.60
N LEU A 87 2.61 16.16 -3.63
CA LEU A 87 3.97 16.66 -3.83
C LEU A 87 4.98 15.51 -3.86
N LEU A 88 5.51 15.23 -5.05
CA LEU A 88 6.53 14.20 -5.25
C LEU A 88 7.90 14.65 -4.72
N PRO A 89 8.81 13.70 -4.41
CA PRO A 89 10.16 14.02 -3.92
C PRO A 89 10.99 14.90 -4.86
N ASN A 90 10.66 14.93 -6.15
CA ASN A 90 11.33 15.77 -7.14
C ASN A 90 10.80 17.22 -7.19
N GLY A 91 9.91 17.60 -6.28
CA GLY A 91 9.31 18.93 -6.18
C GLY A 91 8.15 19.19 -7.14
N ARG A 92 7.73 18.20 -7.93
CA ARG A 92 6.55 18.31 -8.80
C ARG A 92 5.30 17.85 -8.07
N THR A 93 4.18 18.52 -8.32
CA THR A 93 2.87 18.03 -7.91
C THR A 93 2.32 17.10 -8.99
N ALA A 94 1.83 15.94 -8.59
CA ALA A 94 1.09 15.02 -9.44
C ALA A 94 -0.36 14.94 -8.98
N ASN A 95 -1.31 15.05 -9.92
CA ASN A 95 -2.70 14.74 -9.65
C ASN A 95 -2.85 13.22 -9.70
N THR A 96 -3.09 12.59 -8.55
CA THR A 96 -3.08 11.14 -8.38
C THR A 96 -4.47 10.65 -8.03
N GLY A 97 -5.00 9.74 -8.85
CA GLY A 97 -6.27 9.05 -8.60
C GLY A 97 -6.07 7.80 -7.76
N PHE A 98 -7.00 7.50 -6.86
CA PHE A 98 -7.01 6.23 -6.13
C PHE A 98 -8.42 5.79 -5.78
N ASN A 99 -8.56 4.48 -5.62
CA ASN A 99 -9.76 3.82 -5.13
C ASN A 99 -9.58 3.45 -3.68
N ILE A 100 -10.63 3.67 -2.90
CA ILE A 100 -10.64 3.31 -1.49
C ILE A 100 -11.19 1.88 -1.39
N ARG A 101 -10.54 1.04 -0.58
CA ARG A 101 -11.03 -0.33 -0.38
C ARG A 101 -12.48 -0.29 0.12
N PRO A 102 -13.40 -1.06 -0.49
CA PRO A 102 -14.76 -1.15 0.00
C PRO A 102 -14.80 -1.57 1.47
N TYR A 103 -15.70 -0.96 2.23
CA TYR A 103 -15.89 -1.18 3.66
C TYR A 103 -14.71 -0.77 4.57
N TRP A 104 -13.77 0.06 4.08
CA TRP A 104 -12.64 0.48 4.90
C TRP A 104 -13.09 1.20 6.18
N GLN A 105 -14.08 2.08 6.07
CA GLN A 105 -14.51 2.92 7.18
C GLN A 105 -15.24 2.09 8.23
N GLU A 106 -16.13 1.19 7.80
CA GLU A 106 -16.83 0.25 8.66
C GLU A 106 -15.85 -0.67 9.39
N MET A 107 -14.84 -1.21 8.68
CA MET A 107 -13.78 -2.00 9.32
C MET A 107 -13.04 -1.18 10.39
N MET A 108 -12.69 0.07 10.09
CA MET A 108 -11.96 0.92 11.03
C MET A 108 -12.81 1.31 12.23
N ASP A 109 -14.09 1.60 12.03
CA ASP A 109 -15.03 1.91 13.11
C ASP A 109 -15.26 0.73 14.06
N GLU A 110 -15.25 -0.51 13.55
CA GLU A 110 -15.37 -1.72 14.38
C GLU A 110 -14.10 -1.99 15.21
N ILE A 111 -12.90 -1.68 14.70
CA ILE A 111 -11.65 -2.03 15.38
C ILE A 111 -11.06 -0.90 16.24
N LYS A 112 -11.43 0.37 15.99
CA LYS A 112 -10.75 1.54 16.60
C LYS A 112 -10.71 1.52 18.13
N ASP A 113 -11.70 0.92 18.79
CA ASP A 113 -11.78 0.91 20.24
C ASP A 113 -10.91 -0.19 20.86
N ASP A 114 -10.71 -1.31 20.16
CA ASP A 114 -9.98 -2.48 20.67
C ASP A 114 -8.54 -2.61 20.15
N TRP A 115 -8.22 -1.85 19.12
CA TRP A 115 -6.94 -1.91 18.44
C TRP A 115 -6.24 -0.54 18.39
N GLU A 116 -4.92 -0.61 18.52
CA GLU A 116 -4.01 0.44 18.10
C GLU A 116 -3.60 0.13 16.65
N VAL A 117 -3.83 1.07 15.75
CA VAL A 117 -3.65 0.89 14.31
C VAL A 117 -2.39 1.59 13.87
N VAL A 118 -1.54 0.83 13.18
CA VAL A 118 -0.30 1.28 12.55
C VAL A 118 -0.48 1.14 11.04
N VAL A 119 -0.10 2.16 10.29
CA VAL A 119 0.16 2.00 8.86
C VAL A 119 1.65 1.83 8.67
N PHE A 120 2.07 0.75 8.01
CA PHE A 120 3.47 0.52 7.67
C PHE A 120 3.56 0.15 6.19
N THR A 121 4.10 1.06 5.39
CA THR A 121 4.11 0.94 3.93
C THR A 121 5.50 1.22 3.34
N ALA A 122 5.80 0.58 2.20
CA ALA A 122 6.98 0.86 1.39
C ALA A 122 6.85 2.16 0.56
N SER A 123 5.73 2.87 0.69
CA SER A 123 5.50 4.15 0.04
C SER A 123 6.24 5.32 0.71
N CYS A 124 6.55 6.36 -0.06
CA CYS A 124 7.21 7.55 0.48
C CYS A 124 6.23 8.40 1.30
N LYS A 125 6.76 9.08 2.33
CA LYS A 125 5.95 9.84 3.29
C LYS A 125 4.92 10.78 2.67
N ASN A 126 5.31 11.66 1.75
CA ASN A 126 4.38 12.65 1.17
C ASN A 126 3.16 12.01 0.50
N TYR A 127 3.37 10.90 -0.20
CA TYR A 127 2.29 10.16 -0.86
C TYR A 127 1.37 9.51 0.17
N ALA A 128 1.96 8.77 1.12
CA ALA A 128 1.20 8.06 2.12
C ALA A 128 0.41 9.01 3.04
N ASP A 129 1.02 10.11 3.49
CA ASP A 129 0.34 11.12 4.30
C ASP A 129 -0.84 11.73 3.56
N SER A 130 -0.69 12.10 2.28
CA SER A 130 -1.77 12.69 1.50
C SER A 130 -3.01 11.79 1.47
N ILE A 131 -2.82 10.48 1.33
CA ILE A 131 -3.91 9.51 1.31
C ILE A 131 -4.45 9.28 2.72
N LEU A 132 -3.59 9.08 3.72
CA LEU A 132 -4.01 8.79 5.09
C LEU A 132 -4.73 9.98 5.73
N ASP A 133 -4.34 11.21 5.41
CA ASP A 133 -5.03 12.42 5.86
C ASP A 133 -6.38 12.61 5.16
N HIS A 134 -6.52 12.12 3.93
CA HIS A 134 -7.81 12.07 3.26
C HIS A 134 -8.74 11.03 3.89
N LEU A 135 -8.22 9.84 4.23
CA LEU A 135 -9.00 8.78 4.88
C LEU A 135 -9.36 9.14 6.32
N ASP A 136 -8.42 9.68 7.10
CA ASP A 136 -8.55 9.94 8.53
C ASP A 136 -8.25 11.41 8.88
N PRO A 137 -9.07 12.37 8.39
CA PRO A 137 -8.80 13.81 8.56
C PRO A 137 -8.85 14.29 10.02
N GLU A 138 -9.52 13.52 10.89
CA GLU A 138 -9.63 13.81 12.32
C GLU A 138 -8.64 13.02 13.19
N ASN A 139 -7.74 12.23 12.57
CA ASN A 139 -6.75 11.37 13.25
C ASN A 139 -7.39 10.42 14.29
N LYS A 140 -8.53 9.81 13.93
CA LYS A 140 -9.31 8.88 14.75
C LYS A 140 -8.78 7.46 14.69
N TYR A 141 -8.27 7.04 13.53
CA TYR A 141 -7.98 5.64 13.22
C TYR A 141 -6.50 5.33 13.38
N PHE A 142 -5.61 6.10 12.75
CA PHE A 142 -4.18 5.77 12.65
C PHE A 142 -3.36 6.40 13.78
N GLN A 143 -2.79 5.58 14.66
CA GLN A 143 -1.94 6.06 15.76
C GLN A 143 -0.48 6.21 15.36
N HIS A 144 0.02 5.33 14.49
CA HIS A 144 1.39 5.39 13.99
C HIS A 144 1.42 5.22 12.47
N ARG A 145 2.36 5.89 11.82
CA ARG A 145 2.56 5.83 10.37
C ARG A 145 4.05 5.68 10.08
N PHE A 146 4.43 4.56 9.47
CA PHE A 146 5.78 4.23 9.04
C PHE A 146 5.83 4.08 7.53
N TYR A 147 6.89 4.61 6.94
CA TYR A 147 7.03 4.77 5.51
C TYR A 147 8.27 4.02 5.01
N ARG A 148 8.61 4.18 3.74
CA ARG A 148 9.79 3.60 3.10
C ARG A 148 11.08 3.75 3.91
N GLU A 149 11.28 4.89 4.56
CA GLU A 149 12.48 5.17 5.35
C GLU A 149 12.60 4.27 6.59
N SER A 150 11.49 3.63 7.00
CA SER A 150 11.43 2.66 8.09
C SER A 150 11.62 1.21 7.65
N CYS A 151 11.71 0.93 6.33
CA CYS A 151 11.92 -0.40 5.75
C CYS A 151 13.40 -0.78 5.61
#